data_AF-A0A2A6J7F5-F1
#
_entry.id   AF-A0A2A6J7F5-F1
#
_cell.length_a   1.000
_cell.length_b   1.000
_cell.length_c   1.000
_cell.angle_alpha   90.00
_cell.angle_beta   90.00
_cell.angle_gamma   90.00
#
_symmetry.space_group_name_H-M   'P 1'
#
loop_
_entity.id
_entity.type
_entity.pdbx_description
1 polymer ?
#
loop_
_entity_poly.entity_id
_entity_poly.type
_entity_poly.pdbx_seq_one_letter_code
_entity_poly.pdbx_strand_id
1 'polypeptide(L)'
;MPEHLKDHALDRAKRRDQYWRRDQWRPLIHICLQWNDLLLALLARDLKMRYQRSAIGLGWSLMRPLSQLLVFSLIFRHVLPLDIPHYTTFVFSGVLAWGWLSTAVPAATTSITGSSELVRRPGFPIGVLPVVAVISQAVHFLLALPLLFIISYIETGGLTSSVAALPLVFLAQALFMMGLSYLVAIAHVHFRDTQHLVGVVLMLAFYLTPVFYSPLKASEPMALIHTWNPMAWILEGYRAIFIEHVWPSAAIYWKTAVVSLPMLFAGIWLVERGSARLVDEV
;
A
#
# COMPACT_ATOMS: atom_id res chain seq x y z
N MET A 1 -30.16 4.14 46.10
CA MET A 1 -30.31 3.68 44.71
C MET A 1 -30.99 2.31 44.73
N PRO A 2 -32.18 2.14 44.13
CA PRO A 2 -32.98 0.92 44.25
C PRO A 2 -32.26 -0.31 43.72
N GLU A 3 -32.32 -1.43 44.44
CA GLU A 3 -31.61 -2.68 44.15
C GLU A 3 -32.02 -3.29 42.79
N HIS A 4 -33.29 -3.14 42.38
CA HIS A 4 -33.81 -3.63 41.10
C HIS A 4 -33.18 -2.97 39.85
N LEU A 5 -32.62 -1.76 39.97
CA LEU A 5 -31.98 -1.07 38.85
C LEU A 5 -30.57 -1.61 38.56
N LYS A 6 -29.91 -2.20 39.56
CA LYS A 6 -28.58 -2.80 39.41
C LYS A 6 -28.66 -4.12 38.65
N ASP A 7 -29.68 -4.93 38.90
CA ASP A 7 -29.89 -6.21 38.19
C ASP A 7 -30.20 -6.00 36.70
N HIS A 8 -31.01 -5.00 36.35
CA HIS A 8 -31.24 -4.64 34.94
C HIS A 8 -30.01 -4.08 34.22
N ALA A 9 -29.06 -3.50 34.95
CA ALA A 9 -27.80 -3.02 34.37
C ALA A 9 -26.81 -4.17 34.15
N LEU A 10 -26.69 -5.08 35.13
CA LEU A 10 -25.84 -6.27 35.04
C LEU A 10 -26.32 -7.26 33.96
N ASP A 11 -27.63 -7.40 33.80
CA ASP A 11 -28.23 -8.27 32.80
C ASP A 11 -28.10 -7.71 31.37
N ARG A 12 -28.08 -6.37 31.22
CA ARG A 12 -27.73 -5.71 29.95
C ARG A 12 -26.26 -5.87 29.60
N ALA A 13 -25.36 -5.78 30.58
CA ALA A 13 -23.93 -6.01 30.36
C ALA A 13 -23.64 -7.46 29.94
N LYS A 14 -24.24 -8.44 30.62
CA LYS A 14 -24.13 -9.87 30.26
C LYS A 14 -24.71 -10.17 28.88
N ARG A 15 -25.85 -9.60 28.51
CA ARG A 15 -26.43 -9.78 27.17
C ARG A 15 -25.58 -9.15 26.06
N ARG A 16 -24.91 -8.02 26.34
CA ARG A 16 -23.97 -7.38 25.41
C ARG A 16 -22.75 -8.28 25.16
N ASP A 17 -22.17 -8.84 26.22
CA ASP A 17 -21.03 -9.77 26.13
C ASP A 17 -21.41 -11.11 25.48
N GLN A 18 -22.64 -11.56 25.67
CA GLN A 18 -23.15 -12.80 25.08
C GLN A 18 -23.44 -12.68 23.57
N TYR A 19 -23.82 -11.49 23.09
CA TYR A 19 -23.99 -11.23 21.65
C TYR A 19 -22.65 -11.25 20.91
N TRP A 20 -21.59 -10.68 21.50
CA TRP A 20 -20.23 -10.71 20.93
C TRP A 20 -19.63 -12.12 20.79
N ARG A 21 -19.99 -13.07 21.67
CA ARG A 21 -19.46 -14.45 21.60
C ARG A 21 -20.18 -15.36 20.62
N ARG A 22 -21.42 -15.05 20.21
CA ARG A 22 -22.28 -16.02 19.51
C ARG A 22 -22.15 -16.01 17.99
N ASP A 23 -21.60 -14.95 17.41
CA ASP A 23 -21.36 -14.84 15.96
C ASP A 23 -19.94 -15.27 15.50
N GLN A 24 -19.13 -15.84 16.41
CA GLN A 24 -17.77 -16.31 16.10
C GLN A 24 -17.71 -17.59 15.24
N TRP A 25 -18.84 -18.24 14.96
CA TRP A 25 -18.89 -19.59 14.35
C TRP A 25 -19.64 -19.64 13.01
N ARG A 26 -19.65 -18.56 12.23
CA ARG A 26 -20.05 -18.66 10.81
C ARG A 26 -19.01 -19.51 10.06
N PRO A 27 -19.41 -20.41 9.14
CA PRO A 27 -18.46 -21.18 8.34
C PRO A 27 -17.48 -20.24 7.65
N LEU A 28 -16.19 -20.52 7.76
CA LEU A 28 -15.09 -19.68 7.24
C LEU A 28 -15.34 -19.25 5.77
N ILE A 29 -15.99 -20.10 4.98
CA ILE A 29 -16.37 -19.85 3.58
C ILE A 29 -17.35 -18.67 3.44
N HIS A 30 -18.37 -18.56 4.31
CA HIS A 30 -19.31 -17.44 4.27
C HIS A 30 -18.68 -16.12 4.73
N ILE A 31 -17.71 -16.20 5.64
CA ILE A 31 -16.91 -15.04 6.05
C ILE A 31 -16.06 -14.59 4.87
N CYS A 32 -15.30 -15.48 4.22
CA CYS A 32 -14.49 -15.13 3.06
C CYS A 32 -15.30 -14.55 1.89
N LEU A 33 -16.48 -15.11 1.58
CA LEU A 33 -17.35 -14.61 0.52
C LEU A 33 -17.97 -13.26 0.85
N GLN A 34 -18.50 -13.07 2.07
CA GLN A 34 -19.03 -11.77 2.51
C GLN A 34 -17.93 -10.71 2.60
N TRP A 35 -16.72 -11.10 2.96
CA TRP A 35 -15.56 -10.23 2.95
C TRP A 35 -15.18 -9.79 1.54
N ASN A 36 -15.25 -10.69 0.56
CA ASN A 36 -14.99 -10.34 -0.83
C ASN A 36 -16.05 -9.36 -1.36
N ASP A 37 -17.34 -9.62 -1.13
CA ASP A 37 -18.42 -8.73 -1.56
C ASP A 37 -18.32 -7.35 -0.89
N LEU A 38 -18.00 -7.31 0.40
CA LEU A 38 -17.78 -6.07 1.14
C LEU A 38 -16.57 -5.31 0.60
N LEU A 39 -15.44 -5.99 0.39
CA LEU A 39 -14.21 -5.39 -0.13
C LEU A 39 -14.45 -4.83 -1.53
N LEU A 40 -15.12 -5.57 -2.41
CA LEU A 40 -15.47 -5.11 -3.75
C LEU A 40 -16.43 -3.92 -3.70
N ALA A 41 -17.43 -3.92 -2.82
CA ALA A 41 -18.35 -2.80 -2.66
C ALA A 41 -17.63 -1.53 -2.15
N LEU A 42 -16.72 -1.68 -1.18
CA LEU A 42 -15.93 -0.57 -0.65
C LEU A 42 -14.94 -0.03 -1.69
N LEU A 43 -14.27 -0.91 -2.45
CA LEU A 43 -13.41 -0.53 -3.57
C LEU A 43 -14.18 0.21 -4.65
N ALA A 44 -15.33 -0.33 -5.07
CA ALA A 44 -16.18 0.31 -6.07
C ALA A 44 -16.63 1.69 -5.61
N ARG A 45 -17.04 1.84 -4.34
CA ARG A 45 -17.38 3.13 -3.74
C ARG A 45 -16.20 4.10 -3.78
N ASP A 46 -15.03 3.64 -3.37
CA ASP A 46 -13.82 4.46 -3.28
C ASP A 46 -13.36 4.97 -4.66
N LEU A 47 -13.31 4.09 -5.66
CA LEU A 47 -13.00 4.45 -7.04
C LEU A 47 -14.06 5.38 -7.64
N LYS A 48 -15.33 5.06 -7.42
CA LYS A 48 -16.47 5.89 -7.89
C LYS A 48 -16.34 7.31 -7.32
N MET A 49 -16.11 7.46 -6.02
CA MET A 49 -15.91 8.78 -5.40
C MET A 49 -14.75 9.58 -6.02
N ARG A 50 -13.63 8.91 -6.36
CA ARG A 50 -12.46 9.57 -6.98
C ARG A 50 -12.70 10.03 -8.41
N TYR A 51 -13.42 9.24 -9.21
CA TYR A 51 -13.58 9.51 -10.65
C TYR A 51 -14.90 10.20 -11.03
N GLN A 52 -15.91 10.21 -10.15
CA GLN A 52 -17.26 10.69 -10.48
C GLN A 52 -17.41 12.18 -10.79
N ARG A 53 -16.43 13.03 -10.46
CA ARG A 53 -16.57 14.49 -10.53
C ARG A 53 -15.53 15.19 -11.41
N SER A 54 -14.82 14.49 -12.29
CA SER A 54 -13.79 15.09 -13.13
C SER A 54 -14.04 14.86 -14.62
N ALA A 55 -14.11 15.95 -15.39
CA ALA A 55 -14.23 15.91 -16.86
C ALA A 55 -13.04 15.21 -17.56
N ILE A 56 -11.88 15.18 -16.90
CA ILE A 56 -10.65 14.51 -17.39
C ILE A 56 -10.38 13.20 -16.61
N GLY A 57 -11.20 12.88 -15.59
CA GLY A 57 -11.27 11.60 -14.87
C GLY A 57 -9.93 10.89 -14.66
N LEU A 58 -9.69 9.88 -15.50
CA LEU A 58 -8.51 9.01 -15.51
C LEU A 58 -7.20 9.76 -15.82
N GLY A 59 -7.22 10.80 -16.66
CA GLY A 59 -6.03 11.54 -17.07
C GLY A 59 -5.30 12.22 -15.91
N TRP A 60 -6.03 12.67 -14.88
CA TRP A 60 -5.42 13.26 -13.69
C TRP A 60 -4.54 12.27 -12.91
N SER A 61 -4.89 10.98 -12.91
CA SER A 61 -4.10 9.97 -12.22
C SER A 61 -2.73 9.74 -12.87
N LEU A 62 -2.64 9.94 -14.19
CA LEU A 62 -1.39 9.85 -14.95
C LEU A 62 -0.60 11.16 -14.94
N MET A 63 -1.26 12.29 -14.72
CA MET A 63 -0.60 13.59 -14.78
C MET A 63 0.55 13.69 -13.78
N ARG A 64 0.36 13.25 -12.52
CA ARG A 64 1.41 13.28 -11.50
C ARG A 64 2.66 12.46 -11.89
N PRO A 65 2.57 11.15 -12.21
CA PRO A 65 3.75 10.37 -12.59
C PRO A 65 4.35 10.85 -13.92
N LEU A 66 3.56 11.34 -14.87
CA LEU A 66 4.06 11.94 -16.11
C LEU A 66 4.84 13.24 -15.88
N SER A 67 4.36 14.11 -14.98
CA SER A 67 5.09 15.33 -14.61
C SER A 67 6.41 15.00 -13.92
N GLN A 68 6.42 14.01 -13.02
CA GLN A 68 7.66 13.56 -12.38
C GLN A 68 8.63 12.94 -13.39
N LEU A 69 8.12 12.10 -14.30
CA LEU A 69 8.90 11.53 -15.40
C LEU A 69 9.53 12.63 -16.26
N LEU A 70 8.75 13.62 -16.67
CA LEU A 70 9.21 14.74 -17.48
C LEU A 70 10.33 15.51 -16.76
N VAL A 71 10.11 15.90 -15.51
CA VAL A 71 11.10 16.64 -14.71
C VAL A 71 12.38 15.84 -14.56
N PHE A 72 12.30 14.58 -14.14
CA PHE A 72 13.50 13.77 -13.95
C PHE A 72 14.21 13.46 -15.26
N SER A 73 13.48 13.16 -16.33
CA SER A 73 14.07 12.89 -17.64
C SER A 73 14.74 14.14 -18.20
N LEU A 74 14.16 15.33 -18.05
CA LEU A 74 14.79 16.57 -18.51
C LEU A 74 16.06 16.86 -17.71
N ILE A 75 15.97 16.83 -16.37
CA ILE A 75 17.10 17.17 -15.50
C ILE A 75 18.24 16.16 -15.68
N PHE A 76 17.97 14.87 -15.50
CA PHE A 76 19.03 13.86 -15.40
C PHE A 76 19.48 13.26 -16.72
N ARG A 77 18.84 13.65 -17.84
CA ARG A 77 19.34 13.33 -19.19
C ARG A 77 20.05 14.51 -19.84
N HIS A 78 19.59 15.75 -19.62
CA HIS A 78 20.07 16.92 -20.36
C HIS A 78 20.83 17.95 -19.50
N VAL A 79 20.45 18.12 -18.22
CA VAL A 79 21.06 19.15 -17.35
C VAL A 79 22.22 18.57 -16.55
N LEU A 80 22.02 17.40 -15.94
CA LEU A 80 23.00 16.67 -15.15
C LEU A 80 22.97 15.20 -15.58
N PRO A 81 23.59 14.85 -16.73
CA PRO A 81 23.48 13.54 -17.32
C PRO A 81 23.99 12.47 -16.35
N LEU A 82 23.09 11.57 -15.95
CA LEU A 82 23.47 10.35 -15.25
C LEU A 82 23.82 9.30 -16.28
N ASP A 83 24.93 8.59 -16.07
CA ASP A 83 25.40 7.53 -16.97
C ASP A 83 24.63 6.22 -16.71
N ILE A 84 23.31 6.29 -16.91
CA ILE A 84 22.35 5.21 -16.66
C ILE A 84 21.68 4.86 -18.00
N PRO A 85 21.86 3.63 -18.50
CA PRO A 85 21.20 3.20 -19.73
C PRO A 85 19.68 3.13 -19.53
N HIS A 86 18.92 3.44 -20.57
CA HIS A 86 17.45 3.39 -20.56
C HIS A 86 16.84 4.20 -19.39
N TYR A 87 17.39 5.40 -19.17
CA TYR A 87 17.07 6.23 -18.00
C TYR A 87 15.57 6.53 -17.86
N THR A 88 14.83 6.71 -18.96
CA THR A 88 13.40 7.01 -18.91
C THR A 88 12.62 5.84 -18.28
N THR A 89 12.92 4.60 -18.71
CA THR A 89 12.36 3.37 -18.14
C THR A 89 12.82 3.17 -16.69
N PHE A 90 14.09 3.45 -16.41
CA PHE A 90 14.67 3.39 -15.07
C PHE A 90 13.95 4.27 -14.05
N VAL A 91 13.74 5.54 -14.40
CA VAL A 91 13.08 6.48 -13.50
C VAL A 91 11.58 6.26 -13.48
N PHE A 92 10.95 5.93 -14.59
CA PHE A 92 9.50 5.73 -14.63
C PHE A 92 9.07 4.51 -13.82
N SER A 93 9.78 3.38 -13.92
CA SER A 93 9.51 2.20 -13.08
C SER A 93 9.62 2.52 -11.59
N GLY A 94 10.66 3.25 -11.19
CA GLY A 94 10.83 3.72 -9.81
C GLY A 94 9.73 4.68 -9.36
N VAL A 95 9.40 5.68 -10.17
CA VAL A 95 8.35 6.68 -9.87
C VAL A 95 6.98 6.03 -9.74
N LEU A 96 6.65 5.06 -10.59
CA LEU A 96 5.38 4.33 -10.50
C LEU A 96 5.30 3.46 -9.25
N ALA A 97 6.33 2.65 -8.99
CA ALA A 97 6.37 1.78 -7.81
C ALA A 97 6.32 2.61 -6.51
N TRP A 98 7.13 3.68 -6.42
CA TRP A 98 7.09 4.62 -5.31
C TRP A 98 5.76 5.37 -5.22
N GLY A 99 5.20 5.76 -6.36
CA GLY A 99 3.93 6.45 -6.47
C GLY A 99 2.81 5.69 -5.77
N TRP A 100 2.74 4.38 -5.99
CA TRP A 100 1.77 3.52 -5.31
C TRP A 100 1.93 3.52 -3.79
N LEU A 101 3.15 3.35 -3.27
CA LEU A 101 3.43 3.43 -1.83
C LEU A 101 3.05 4.81 -1.26
N SER A 102 3.46 5.87 -1.94
CA SER A 102 3.28 7.26 -1.49
C SER A 102 1.83 7.76 -1.50
N THR A 103 0.93 7.04 -2.17
CA THR A 103 -0.52 7.34 -2.18
C THR A 103 -1.32 6.33 -1.36
N ALA A 104 -0.89 5.07 -1.31
CA ALA A 104 -1.52 4.00 -0.52
C ALA A 104 -1.34 4.21 0.99
N VAL A 105 -0.11 4.42 1.45
CA VAL A 105 0.19 4.47 2.88
C VAL A 105 -0.50 5.67 3.57
N PRO A 106 -0.48 6.90 3.01
CA PRO A 106 -1.23 8.01 3.61
C PRO A 106 -2.75 7.78 3.59
N ALA A 107 -3.29 7.24 2.50
CA ALA A 107 -4.73 6.94 2.41
C ALA A 107 -5.15 5.86 3.43
N ALA A 108 -4.30 4.86 3.66
CA ALA A 108 -4.53 3.84 4.67
C ALA A 108 -4.42 4.42 6.09
N THR A 109 -3.48 5.33 6.33
CA THR A 109 -3.26 5.97 7.64
C THR A 109 -4.57 6.58 8.18
N THR A 110 -5.33 7.28 7.33
CA THR A 110 -6.60 7.92 7.72
C THR A 110 -7.83 7.06 7.42
N SER A 111 -7.66 5.81 6.97
CA SER A 111 -8.79 5.01 6.46
C SER A 111 -9.81 4.64 7.53
N ILE A 112 -9.34 4.34 8.75
CA ILE A 112 -10.17 3.95 9.89
C ILE A 112 -10.93 5.16 10.43
N THR A 113 -10.21 6.24 10.78
CA THR A 113 -10.79 7.48 11.31
C THR A 113 -11.70 8.18 10.31
N GLY A 114 -11.35 8.14 9.01
CA GLY A 114 -12.16 8.69 7.93
C GLY A 114 -13.43 7.91 7.60
N SER A 115 -13.58 6.69 8.13
CA SER A 115 -14.76 5.83 7.95
C SER A 115 -15.49 5.56 9.27
N SER A 116 -15.47 6.52 10.21
CA SER A 116 -16.02 6.37 11.56
C SER A 116 -17.47 5.85 11.61
N GLU A 117 -18.33 6.29 10.69
CA GLU A 117 -19.71 5.80 10.59
C GLU A 117 -19.82 4.32 10.28
N LEU A 118 -18.88 3.76 9.50
CA LEU A 118 -18.83 2.32 9.21
C LEU A 118 -18.24 1.56 10.39
N VAL A 119 -17.16 2.10 10.98
CA VAL A 119 -16.45 1.50 12.11
C VAL A 119 -17.37 1.31 13.33
N ARG A 120 -18.27 2.27 13.59
CA ARG A 120 -19.23 2.21 14.70
C ARG A 120 -20.39 1.23 14.46
N ARG A 121 -20.54 0.64 13.27
CA ARG A 121 -21.60 -0.35 12.99
C ARG A 121 -21.25 -1.69 13.65
N PRO A 122 -22.20 -2.30 14.39
CA PRO A 122 -21.98 -3.63 14.96
C PRO A 122 -21.58 -4.66 13.90
N GLY A 123 -20.49 -5.39 14.14
CA GLY A 123 -20.01 -6.46 13.26
C GLY A 123 -19.23 -6.01 12.03
N PHE A 124 -18.90 -4.72 11.88
CA PHE A 124 -18.09 -4.25 10.75
C PHE A 124 -16.61 -4.67 10.88
N PRO A 125 -16.01 -5.33 9.86
CA PRO A 125 -14.61 -5.75 9.89
C PRO A 125 -13.66 -4.58 9.59
N ILE A 126 -13.24 -3.86 10.63
CA ILE A 126 -12.38 -2.66 10.54
C ILE A 126 -11.10 -2.91 9.72
N GLY A 127 -10.53 -4.12 9.80
CA GLY A 127 -9.32 -4.50 9.09
C GLY A 127 -9.40 -4.46 7.56
N VAL A 128 -10.60 -4.37 6.98
CA VAL A 128 -10.77 -4.22 5.53
C VAL A 128 -10.40 -2.81 5.04
N LEU A 129 -10.50 -1.79 5.89
CA LEU A 129 -10.31 -0.39 5.47
C LEU A 129 -8.89 -0.08 4.97
N PRO A 130 -7.80 -0.47 5.67
CA PRO A 130 -6.44 -0.28 5.14
C PRO A 130 -6.18 -1.05 3.84
N VAL A 131 -6.79 -2.24 3.70
CA VAL A 131 -6.67 -3.07 2.49
C VAL A 131 -7.32 -2.39 1.29
N VAL A 132 -8.53 -1.88 1.47
CA VAL A 132 -9.26 -1.11 0.44
C VAL A 132 -8.41 0.07 -0.03
N ALA A 133 -7.77 0.80 0.90
CA ALA A 133 -6.89 1.92 0.56
C ALA A 133 -5.66 1.51 -0.26
N VAL A 134 -5.03 0.37 0.04
CA VAL A 134 -3.87 -0.11 -0.74
C VAL A 134 -4.29 -0.55 -2.15
N ILE A 135 -5.37 -1.34 -2.24
CA ILE A 135 -5.85 -1.92 -3.51
C ILE A 135 -6.44 -0.84 -4.42
N SER A 136 -7.19 0.14 -3.87
CA SER A 136 -7.76 1.21 -4.71
C SER A 136 -6.67 2.06 -5.37
N GLN A 137 -5.56 2.29 -4.68
CA GLN A 137 -4.42 3.01 -5.24
C GLN A 137 -3.61 2.16 -6.22
N ALA A 138 -3.69 0.83 -6.12
CA ALA A 138 -3.08 -0.08 -7.08
C ALA A 138 -3.67 0.09 -8.49
N VAL A 139 -4.95 0.50 -8.59
CA VAL A 139 -5.58 0.81 -9.88
C VAL A 139 -4.81 1.90 -10.62
N HIS A 140 -4.32 2.93 -9.94
CA HIS A 140 -3.53 3.98 -10.59
C HIS A 140 -2.19 3.48 -11.12
N PHE A 141 -1.52 2.61 -10.35
CA PHE A 141 -0.31 1.93 -10.79
C PHE A 141 -0.58 1.07 -12.04
N LEU A 142 -1.65 0.28 -12.02
CA LEU A 142 -2.06 -0.59 -13.14
C LEU A 142 -2.47 0.21 -14.37
N LEU A 143 -3.09 1.38 -14.21
CA LEU A 143 -3.43 2.29 -15.32
C LEU A 143 -2.18 2.93 -15.97
N ALA A 144 -1.12 3.14 -15.20
CA ALA A 144 0.15 3.67 -15.70
C ALA A 144 1.06 2.60 -16.30
N LEU A 145 0.82 1.32 -15.97
CA LEU A 145 1.62 0.18 -16.40
C LEU A 145 1.73 0.03 -17.94
N PRO A 146 0.65 0.19 -18.75
CA PRO A 146 0.77 0.13 -20.21
C PRO A 146 1.74 1.17 -20.77
N LEU A 147 1.78 2.36 -20.19
CA LEU A 147 2.73 3.39 -20.61
C LEU A 147 4.17 2.98 -20.28
N LEU A 148 4.40 2.34 -19.12
CA LEU A 148 5.72 1.82 -18.77
C LEU A 148 6.17 0.73 -19.76
N PHE A 149 5.27 -0.15 -20.16
CA PHE A 149 5.53 -1.14 -21.22
C PHE A 149 5.92 -0.49 -22.54
N ILE A 150 5.20 0.54 -22.97
CA ILE A 150 5.49 1.26 -24.22
C ILE A 150 6.88 1.91 -24.15
N ILE A 151 7.19 2.62 -23.06
CA ILE A 151 8.49 3.29 -22.89
C ILE A 151 9.63 2.27 -22.84
N SER A 152 9.47 1.20 -22.06
CA SER A 152 10.43 0.10 -21.96
C SER A 152 10.70 -0.52 -23.33
N TYR A 153 9.66 -0.84 -24.10
CA TYR A 153 9.79 -1.41 -25.44
C TYR A 153 10.56 -0.47 -26.39
N ILE A 154 10.31 0.84 -26.34
CA ILE A 154 10.99 1.84 -27.18
C ILE A 154 12.47 1.94 -26.82
N GLU A 155 12.83 1.96 -25.52
CA GLU A 155 14.21 2.14 -25.10
C GLU A 155 15.06 0.88 -25.19
N THR A 156 14.47 -0.29 -24.92
CA THR A 156 15.22 -1.55 -24.75
C THR A 156 15.06 -2.54 -25.92
N GLY A 157 14.06 -2.32 -26.79
CA GLY A 157 13.87 -3.11 -28.00
C GLY A 157 13.09 -4.42 -27.84
N GLY A 158 12.51 -4.70 -26.66
CA GLY A 158 11.62 -5.85 -26.51
C GLY A 158 11.17 -6.14 -25.09
N LEU A 159 10.26 -7.10 -24.93
CA LEU A 159 9.89 -7.68 -23.64
C LEU A 159 10.11 -9.18 -23.72
N THR A 160 10.77 -9.76 -22.71
CA THR A 160 11.05 -11.20 -22.64
C THR A 160 10.04 -11.91 -21.73
N SER A 161 10.17 -13.23 -21.56
CA SER A 161 9.35 -14.04 -20.65
C SER A 161 9.38 -13.57 -19.19
N SER A 162 10.33 -12.69 -18.80
CA SER A 162 10.43 -12.06 -17.50
C SER A 162 9.17 -11.27 -17.10
N VAL A 163 8.36 -10.79 -18.06
CA VAL A 163 7.09 -10.11 -17.77
C VAL A 163 6.13 -11.01 -16.97
N ALA A 164 6.23 -12.33 -17.10
CA ALA A 164 5.44 -13.28 -16.31
C ALA A 164 5.74 -13.20 -14.80
N ALA A 165 6.88 -12.62 -14.39
CA ALA A 165 7.21 -12.40 -12.98
C ALA A 165 6.57 -11.13 -12.41
N LEU A 166 5.97 -10.27 -13.24
CA LEU A 166 5.40 -8.99 -12.82
C LEU A 166 4.29 -9.13 -11.76
N PRO A 167 3.34 -10.09 -11.85
CA PRO A 167 2.35 -10.30 -10.79
C PRO A 167 2.98 -10.64 -9.44
N LEU A 168 4.13 -11.34 -9.44
CA LEU A 168 4.83 -11.71 -8.21
C LEU A 168 5.52 -10.51 -7.56
N VAL A 169 6.16 -9.65 -8.36
CA VAL A 169 6.76 -8.40 -7.86
C VAL A 169 5.66 -7.46 -7.34
N PHE A 170 4.56 -7.34 -8.08
CA PHE A 170 3.38 -6.58 -7.66
C PHE A 170 2.82 -7.09 -6.33
N LEU A 171 2.69 -8.42 -6.16
CA LEU A 171 2.22 -9.03 -4.93
C LEU A 171 3.18 -8.78 -3.76
N ALA A 172 4.49 -8.89 -3.98
CA ALA A 172 5.49 -8.60 -2.96
C ALA A 172 5.39 -7.15 -2.47
N GLN A 173 5.20 -6.19 -3.39
CA GLN A 173 4.96 -4.80 -3.05
C GLN A 173 3.64 -4.63 -2.30
N ALA A 174 2.55 -5.24 -2.76
CA ALA A 174 1.23 -5.18 -2.13
C ALA A 174 1.28 -5.65 -0.67
N LEU A 175 1.93 -6.80 -0.40
CA LEU A 175 2.05 -7.35 0.95
C LEU A 175 2.86 -6.44 1.87
N PHE A 176 3.98 -5.90 1.38
CA PHE A 176 4.77 -4.92 2.12
C PHE A 176 3.94 -3.68 2.50
N MET A 177 3.22 -3.12 1.53
CA MET A 177 2.37 -1.94 1.76
C MET A 177 1.20 -2.24 2.68
N MET A 178 0.56 -3.41 2.57
CA MET A 178 -0.52 -3.81 3.48
C MET A 178 -0.02 -3.89 4.92
N GLY A 179 1.13 -4.55 5.16
CA GLY A 179 1.72 -4.63 6.48
C GLY A 179 2.04 -3.25 7.07
N LEU A 180 2.68 -2.38 6.29
CA LEU A 180 2.94 -1.00 6.71
C LEU A 180 1.65 -0.23 6.97
N SER A 181 0.66 -0.37 6.09
CA SER A 181 -0.63 0.33 6.13
C SER A 181 -1.45 0.00 7.38
N TYR A 182 -1.44 -1.27 7.83
CA TYR A 182 -2.09 -1.64 9.08
C TYR A 182 -1.45 -0.93 10.27
N LEU A 183 -0.11 -0.95 10.37
CA LEU A 183 0.61 -0.37 11.49
C LEU A 183 0.36 1.14 11.60
N VAL A 184 0.45 1.87 10.48
CA VAL A 184 0.22 3.32 10.48
C VAL A 184 -1.25 3.69 10.70
N ALA A 185 -2.21 2.89 10.20
CA ALA A 185 -3.63 3.14 10.43
C ALA A 185 -3.99 2.99 11.92
N ILE A 186 -3.49 1.95 12.57
CA ILE A 186 -3.69 1.73 14.02
C ILE A 186 -3.02 2.84 14.81
N ALA A 187 -1.77 3.18 14.48
CA ALA A 187 -1.06 4.28 15.15
C ALA A 187 -1.81 5.60 15.01
N HIS A 188 -2.43 5.86 13.87
CA HIS A 188 -3.20 7.09 13.64
C HIS A 188 -4.50 7.18 14.45
N VAL A 189 -5.16 6.06 14.73
CA VAL A 189 -6.34 6.04 15.62
C VAL A 189 -5.96 6.54 17.01
N HIS A 190 -4.82 6.06 17.54
CA HIS A 190 -4.31 6.49 18.85
C HIS A 190 -3.67 7.88 18.82
N PHE A 191 -2.97 8.23 17.73
CA PHE A 191 -2.19 9.45 17.58
C PHE A 191 -2.47 10.12 16.24
N ARG A 192 -3.28 11.19 16.25
CA ARG A 192 -3.69 11.88 15.01
C ARG A 192 -2.51 12.45 14.21
N ASP A 193 -1.43 12.86 14.88
CA ASP A 193 -0.21 13.39 14.24
C ASP A 193 0.54 12.36 13.38
N THR A 194 0.19 11.07 13.50
CA THR A 194 0.73 10.00 12.63
C THR A 194 0.57 10.34 11.15
N GLN A 195 -0.52 11.00 10.73
CA GLN A 195 -0.72 11.40 9.34
C GLN A 195 0.39 12.34 8.85
N HIS A 196 0.80 13.31 9.68
CA HIS A 196 1.87 14.24 9.35
C HIS A 196 3.23 13.53 9.36
N LEU A 197 3.47 12.69 10.37
CA LEU A 197 4.70 11.91 10.49
C LEU A 197 4.90 10.99 9.28
N VAL A 198 3.86 10.28 8.84
CA VAL A 198 3.88 9.43 7.64
C VAL A 198 4.26 10.24 6.41
N GLY A 199 3.70 11.44 6.25
CA GLY A 199 4.06 12.33 5.14
C GLY A 199 5.55 12.68 5.11
N VAL A 200 6.11 13.07 6.26
CA VAL A 200 7.54 13.41 6.41
C VAL A 200 8.43 12.18 6.16
N VAL A 201 8.08 11.03 6.74
CA VAL A 201 8.84 9.78 6.58
C VAL A 201 8.86 9.35 5.12
N LEU A 202 7.72 9.39 4.42
CA LEU A 202 7.66 9.08 2.99
C LEU A 202 8.48 10.07 2.16
N MET A 203 8.42 11.36 2.46
CA MET A 203 9.26 12.34 1.78
C MET A 203 10.76 12.00 1.91
N LEU A 204 11.24 11.71 3.12
CA LEU A 204 12.64 11.33 3.35
C LEU A 204 12.98 9.99 2.67
N ALA A 205 12.12 8.99 2.82
CA ALA A 205 12.31 7.66 2.28
C ALA A 205 12.35 7.64 0.74
N PHE A 206 11.70 8.60 0.06
CA PHE A 206 11.81 8.77 -1.39
C PHE A 206 13.27 9.02 -1.82
N TYR A 207 13.98 9.91 -1.12
CA TYR A 207 15.35 10.26 -1.44
C TYR A 207 16.35 9.19 -0.99
N LEU A 208 16.02 8.44 0.08
CA LEU A 208 16.82 7.30 0.54
C LEU A 208 16.61 6.02 -0.29
N THR A 209 15.63 6.01 -1.18
CA THR A 209 15.37 4.89 -2.08
C THR A 209 15.94 5.26 -3.46
N PRO A 210 16.63 4.33 -4.16
CA PRO A 210 17.21 4.60 -5.48
C PRO A 210 16.11 4.68 -6.56
N VAL A 211 15.24 5.69 -6.49
CA VAL A 211 14.10 5.89 -7.40
C VAL A 211 14.55 6.51 -8.72
N PHE A 212 15.35 7.57 -8.65
CA PHE A 212 15.82 8.35 -9.82
C PHE A 212 17.34 8.27 -10.01
N TYR A 213 18.05 7.57 -9.13
CA TYR A 213 19.51 7.41 -9.19
C TYR A 213 19.90 5.94 -9.00
N SER A 214 21.10 5.57 -9.44
CA SER A 214 21.63 4.21 -9.35
C SER A 214 21.89 3.79 -7.90
N PRO A 215 21.62 2.52 -7.52
CA PRO A 215 22.01 2.01 -6.22
C PRO A 215 23.51 2.20 -5.94
N LEU A 216 23.86 2.68 -4.75
CA LEU A 216 25.24 2.83 -4.31
C LEU A 216 25.98 1.48 -4.26
N LYS A 217 27.28 1.50 -4.57
CA LYS A 217 28.12 0.30 -4.50
C LYS A 217 28.27 -0.16 -3.05
N ALA A 218 28.35 -1.47 -2.83
CA ALA A 218 28.44 -2.06 -1.49
C ALA A 218 29.66 -1.57 -0.67
N SER A 219 30.71 -1.07 -1.32
CA SER A 219 31.89 -0.47 -0.67
C SER A 219 31.62 0.89 -0.01
N GLU A 220 30.48 1.52 -0.30
CA GLU A 220 30.16 2.86 0.19
C GLU A 220 29.44 2.81 1.55
N PRO A 221 29.79 3.69 2.53
CA PRO A 221 29.19 3.66 3.87
C PRO A 221 27.66 3.77 3.88
N MET A 222 27.10 4.52 2.93
CA MET A 222 25.65 4.72 2.80
C MET A 222 24.94 3.58 2.06
N ALA A 223 25.67 2.60 1.51
CA ALA A 223 25.06 1.45 0.84
C ALA A 223 24.22 0.59 1.79
N LEU A 224 24.52 0.64 3.11
CA LEU A 224 23.73 -0.05 4.13
C LEU A 224 22.24 0.35 4.08
N ILE A 225 21.96 1.64 3.82
CA ILE A 225 20.59 2.15 3.71
C ILE A 225 19.85 1.45 2.58
N HIS A 226 20.50 1.21 1.45
CA HIS A 226 19.90 0.49 0.31
C HIS A 226 19.78 -0.99 0.58
N THR A 227 20.79 -1.60 1.20
CA THR A 227 20.78 -3.05 1.44
C THR A 227 19.65 -3.51 2.35
N TRP A 228 19.14 -2.64 3.24
CA TRP A 228 18.05 -2.95 4.17
C TRP A 228 16.70 -2.32 3.81
N ASN A 229 16.61 -1.64 2.66
CA ASN A 229 15.38 -0.98 2.22
C ASN A 229 14.52 -1.93 1.38
N PRO A 230 13.33 -2.37 1.86
CA PRO A 230 12.47 -3.28 1.10
C PRO A 230 12.00 -2.71 -0.23
N MET A 231 11.80 -1.39 -0.29
CA MET A 231 11.40 -0.72 -1.51
C MET A 231 12.53 -0.75 -2.55
N ALA A 232 13.79 -0.68 -2.13
CA ALA A 232 14.92 -0.80 -3.05
C ALA A 232 14.97 -2.19 -3.71
N TRP A 233 14.74 -3.26 -2.94
CA TRP A 233 14.66 -4.63 -3.50
C TRP A 233 13.49 -4.78 -4.48
N ILE A 234 12.34 -4.18 -4.17
CA ILE A 234 11.17 -4.19 -5.07
C ILE A 234 11.47 -3.44 -6.38
N LEU A 235 12.14 -2.29 -6.31
CA LEU A 235 12.55 -1.52 -7.49
C LEU A 235 13.52 -2.31 -8.37
N GLU A 236 14.47 -3.03 -7.76
CA GLU A 236 15.36 -3.96 -8.45
C GLU A 236 14.56 -5.02 -9.23
N GLY A 237 13.49 -5.56 -8.63
CA GLY A 237 12.60 -6.51 -9.31
C GLY A 237 11.88 -5.93 -10.53
N TYR A 238 11.37 -4.70 -10.46
CA TYR A 238 10.79 -4.04 -11.63
C TYR A 238 11.83 -3.77 -12.72
N ARG A 239 13.03 -3.33 -12.35
CA ARG A 239 14.11 -3.03 -13.29
C ARG A 239 14.67 -4.29 -13.96
N ALA A 240 14.76 -5.40 -13.24
CA ALA A 240 15.11 -6.70 -13.80
C ALA A 240 14.15 -7.08 -14.95
N ILE A 241 12.85 -6.81 -14.79
CA ILE A 241 11.83 -7.11 -15.81
C ILE A 241 11.89 -6.12 -17.00
N PHE A 242 11.83 -4.83 -16.71
CA PHE A 242 11.61 -3.78 -17.72
C PHE A 242 12.88 -3.25 -18.40
N ILE A 243 14.06 -3.49 -17.83
CA ILE A 243 15.34 -2.97 -18.35
C ILE A 243 16.27 -4.12 -18.70
N GLU A 244 16.51 -5.04 -17.76
CA GLU A 244 17.47 -6.13 -17.96
C GLU A 244 16.86 -7.33 -18.68
N HIS A 245 15.52 -7.41 -18.74
CA HIS A 245 14.76 -8.52 -19.31
C HIS A 245 15.05 -9.90 -18.71
N VAL A 246 15.49 -9.92 -17.45
CA VAL A 246 15.75 -11.14 -16.69
C VAL A 246 14.68 -11.40 -15.67
N TRP A 247 14.57 -12.66 -15.23
CA TRP A 247 13.74 -13.00 -14.10
C TRP A 247 14.33 -12.37 -12.82
N PRO A 248 13.53 -11.67 -12.00
CA PRO A 248 14.03 -11.12 -10.75
C PRO A 248 14.62 -12.21 -9.86
N SER A 249 15.72 -11.87 -9.19
CA SER A 249 16.38 -12.80 -8.27
C SER A 249 15.43 -13.27 -7.17
N ALA A 250 15.47 -14.56 -6.84
CA ALA A 250 14.76 -15.14 -5.70
C ALA A 250 15.05 -14.39 -4.38
N ALA A 251 16.23 -13.74 -4.31
CA ALA A 251 16.64 -12.92 -3.19
C ALA A 251 15.64 -11.79 -2.86
N ILE A 252 15.08 -11.16 -3.89
CA ILE A 252 14.16 -10.04 -3.74
C ILE A 252 12.89 -10.51 -3.01
N TYR A 253 12.32 -11.64 -3.43
CA TYR A 253 11.07 -12.16 -2.88
C TYR A 253 11.21 -12.62 -1.43
N TRP A 254 12.27 -13.36 -1.09
CA TRP A 254 12.41 -13.82 0.30
C TRP A 254 12.75 -12.65 1.25
N LYS A 255 13.62 -11.72 0.84
CA LYS A 255 13.97 -10.55 1.67
C LYS A 255 12.74 -9.68 1.94
N THR A 256 11.97 -9.38 0.90
CA THR A 256 10.71 -8.64 1.03
C THR A 256 9.67 -9.41 1.85
N ALA A 257 9.57 -10.73 1.72
CA ALA A 257 8.66 -11.56 2.51
C ALA A 257 9.04 -11.59 4.00
N VAL A 258 10.33 -11.69 4.33
CA VAL A 258 10.82 -11.69 5.72
C VAL A 258 10.49 -10.39 6.44
N VAL A 259 10.41 -9.27 5.74
CA VAL A 259 9.99 -7.99 6.33
C VAL A 259 8.48 -7.82 6.30
N SER A 260 7.83 -8.10 5.16
CA SER A 260 6.40 -7.83 4.96
C SER A 260 5.49 -8.77 5.74
N LEU A 261 5.79 -10.07 5.83
CA LEU A 261 4.93 -11.03 6.50
C LEU A 261 4.83 -10.79 8.02
N PRO A 262 5.93 -10.55 8.76
CA PRO A 262 5.82 -10.19 10.18
C PRO A 262 5.06 -8.87 10.40
N MET A 263 5.30 -7.86 9.56
CA MET A 263 4.57 -6.59 9.64
C MET A 263 3.08 -6.78 9.39
N LEU A 264 2.72 -7.57 8.37
CA LEU A 264 1.34 -7.88 8.04
C LEU A 264 0.66 -8.67 9.16
N PHE A 265 1.33 -9.71 9.67
CA PHE A 265 0.82 -10.52 10.77
C PHE A 265 0.62 -9.67 12.04
N ALA A 266 1.61 -8.86 12.41
CA ALA A 266 1.52 -7.95 13.56
C ALA A 266 0.38 -6.94 13.37
N GLY A 267 0.24 -6.37 12.17
CA GLY A 267 -0.83 -5.43 11.83
C GLY A 267 -2.22 -6.05 11.97
N ILE A 268 -2.45 -7.22 11.36
CA ILE A 268 -3.72 -7.95 11.46
C ILE A 268 -4.03 -8.29 12.92
N TRP A 269 -3.05 -8.85 13.63
CA TRP A 269 -3.20 -9.23 15.03
C TRP A 269 -3.54 -8.04 15.94
N LEU A 270 -2.93 -6.87 15.70
CA LEU A 270 -3.22 -5.64 16.44
C LEU A 270 -4.64 -5.14 16.16
N VAL A 271 -5.12 -5.21 14.91
CA VAL A 271 -6.50 -4.83 14.57
C VAL A 271 -7.49 -5.78 15.24
N GLU A 272 -7.26 -7.09 15.18
CA GLU A 272 -8.18 -8.07 15.75
C GLU A 272 -8.29 -7.91 17.28
N ARG A 273 -7.16 -7.77 17.97
CA ARG A 273 -7.13 -7.57 19.43
C ARG A 273 -7.59 -6.19 19.87
N GLY A 274 -7.32 -5.16 19.06
CA GLY A 274 -7.64 -3.77 19.36
C GLY A 274 -9.03 -3.32 18.92
N SER A 275 -9.74 -4.12 18.13
CA SER A 275 -11.00 -3.75 17.47
C SER A 275 -12.01 -3.02 18.36
N ALA A 276 -12.27 -3.50 19.58
CA ALA A 276 -13.19 -2.84 20.50
C ALA A 276 -12.70 -1.43 20.91
N ARG A 277 -11.41 -1.27 21.22
CA ARG A 277 -10.82 0.03 21.59
C ARG A 277 -10.81 0.99 20.39
N LEU A 278 -10.52 0.47 19.20
CA LEU A 278 -10.54 1.26 17.97
C LEU A 278 -11.94 1.85 17.70
N VAL A 279 -13.02 1.15 18.04
CA VAL A 279 -14.38 1.69 17.90
C VAL A 279 -14.64 2.83 18.89
N ASP A 280 -14.12 2.73 20.10
CA ASP A 280 -14.33 3.74 21.15
C ASP A 280 -13.52 5.03 20.89
N GLU A 281 -12.36 4.92 20.24
CA GLU A 281 -11.44 6.05 19.99
C GLU A 281 -11.68 6.80 18.67
N VAL A 282 -12.43 6.20 17.73
CA VAL A 282 -12.79 6.78 16.42
C VAL A 282 -14.04 7.65 16.51
#